data_AF-A0A645CC92-F1
#
_entry.id   AF-A0A645CC92-F1
#
_cell.length_a   1.000
_cell.length_b   1.000
_cell.length_c   1.000
_cell.angle_alpha   90.00
_cell.angle_beta   90.00
_cell.angle_gamma   90.00
#
_symmetry.space_group_name_H-M   'P 1'
#
loop_
_entity.id
_entity.type
_entity.pdbx_description
1 polymer ?
#
loop_
_entity_poly.entity_id
_entity_poly.type
_entity_poly.pdbx_seq_one_letter_code
_entity_poly.pdbx_strand_id
1 'polypeptide(L)'
;MMRVVEELKLLLETTAKAYHCTVEHNLTNPGLGLVNDPGCAEIERAAYLKTFGTDSVIEVEPLMGSETFALTAGLWPSAFVLLGVRDEKLGTTGEHHNEYFDIAEDMLKVAAAAGIVYAKAFFEAGQDVSDRAYKGTIKEFYEVLGTGQAAVFA
;
A
#
# COMPACT_ATOMS: atom_id res chain seq x y z
N MET A 1 2.14 -20.46 4.34
CA MET A 1 2.95 -19.65 3.41
C MET A 1 1.95 -18.92 2.51
N MET A 2 2.31 -17.90 1.71
CA MET A 2 1.29 -17.26 0.87
C MET A 2 0.77 -18.24 -0.18
N ARG A 3 -0.56 -18.27 -0.40
CA ARG A 3 -1.22 -19.21 -1.33
C ARG A 3 -0.58 -19.22 -2.72
N VAL A 4 -0.22 -18.05 -3.26
CA VAL A 4 0.45 -17.96 -4.58
C VAL A 4 1.77 -18.72 -4.63
N VAL A 5 2.56 -18.71 -3.56
CA VAL A 5 3.83 -19.45 -3.47
C VAL A 5 3.55 -20.95 -3.32
N GLU A 6 2.51 -21.32 -2.58
CA GLU A 6 2.09 -22.72 -2.41
C GLU A 6 1.60 -23.32 -3.75
N GLU A 7 0.75 -22.60 -4.49
CA GLU A 7 0.26 -23.01 -5.81
C GLU A 7 1.39 -23.05 -6.86
N LEU A 8 2.33 -22.08 -6.82
CA LEU A 8 3.50 -22.11 -7.70
C LEU A 8 4.38 -23.33 -7.42
N LYS A 9 4.67 -23.63 -6.15
CA LYS A 9 5.43 -24.82 -5.77
C LYS A 9 4.70 -26.10 -6.21
N LEU A 10 3.38 -26.18 -6.01
CA LEU A 10 2.58 -27.32 -6.45
C LEU A 10 2.68 -27.53 -7.97
N LEU A 11 2.56 -26.46 -8.75
CA LEU A 11 2.69 -26.50 -10.21
C LEU A 11 4.07 -27.02 -10.63
N LEU A 12 5.15 -26.47 -10.05
CA LEU A 12 6.53 -26.83 -10.37
C LEU A 12 6.81 -28.31 -10.06
N GLU A 13 6.46 -28.76 -8.87
CA GLU A 13 6.67 -30.14 -8.41
C GLU A 13 5.87 -31.15 -9.25
N THR A 14 4.60 -30.84 -9.52
CA THR A 14 3.72 -31.70 -10.33
C THR A 14 4.24 -31.82 -11.75
N THR A 15 4.69 -30.70 -12.34
CA THR A 15 5.26 -30.67 -13.69
C THR A 15 6.56 -31.44 -13.76
N ALA A 16 7.51 -31.21 -12.84
CA ALA A 16 8.78 -31.93 -12.82
C ALA A 16 8.55 -33.45 -12.73
N LYS A 17 7.66 -33.88 -11.82
CA LYS A 17 7.32 -35.29 -11.64
C LYS A 17 6.72 -35.93 -12.88
N ALA A 18 5.86 -35.23 -13.62
CA ALA A 18 5.26 -35.73 -14.87
C ALA A 18 6.31 -36.04 -15.95
N TYR A 19 7.48 -35.40 -15.89
CA TYR A 19 8.59 -35.58 -16.82
C TYR A 19 9.77 -36.37 -16.23
N HIS A 20 9.58 -37.04 -15.09
CA HIS A 20 10.64 -37.77 -14.37
C HIS A 20 11.85 -36.90 -13.97
N CYS A 21 11.60 -35.62 -13.70
CA CYS A 21 12.59 -34.64 -13.22
C CYS A 21 12.36 -34.28 -11.75
N THR A 22 13.34 -33.59 -11.16
CA THR A 22 13.26 -32.95 -9.84
C THR A 22 13.41 -31.43 -9.97
N VAL A 23 12.86 -30.67 -9.02
CA VAL A 23 12.99 -29.21 -8.97
C VAL A 23 13.56 -28.77 -7.61
N GLU A 24 14.41 -27.74 -7.62
CA GLU A 24 14.88 -27.06 -6.41
C GLU A 24 14.31 -25.64 -6.40
N HIS A 25 13.85 -25.19 -5.23
CA HIS A 25 13.23 -23.87 -5.08
C HIS A 25 14.17 -22.91 -4.36
N ASN A 26 14.48 -21.78 -5.00
CA ASN A 26 15.03 -20.59 -4.35
C ASN A 26 14.03 -19.45 -4.52
N LEU A 27 13.02 -19.41 -3.64
CA LEU A 27 11.93 -18.46 -3.70
C LEU A 27 11.92 -17.60 -2.43
N THR A 28 11.84 -16.29 -2.61
CA THR A 28 11.51 -15.34 -1.55
C THR A 28 10.01 -15.13 -1.49
N ASN A 29 9.48 -14.81 -0.32
CA ASN A 29 8.10 -14.33 -0.23
C ASN A 29 7.93 -13.04 -1.06
N PRO A 30 6.75 -12.82 -1.65
CA PRO A 30 6.44 -11.52 -2.22
C PRO A 30 6.34 -10.47 -1.11
N GLY A 31 6.49 -9.21 -1.50
CA GLY A 31 6.30 -8.08 -0.59
C GLY A 31 4.85 -7.97 -0.08
N LEU A 32 4.66 -7.12 0.91
CA LEU A 32 3.33 -6.81 1.43
C LEU A 32 2.50 -6.04 0.41
N GLY A 33 1.21 -6.33 0.37
CA GLY A 33 0.23 -5.43 -0.23
C GLY A 33 0.05 -4.20 0.66
N LEU A 34 -0.05 -3.02 0.04
CA LEU A 34 -0.40 -1.80 0.75
C LEU A 34 -1.90 -1.81 1.03
N VAL A 35 -2.26 -1.93 2.32
CA VAL A 35 -3.66 -1.96 2.78
C VAL A 35 -3.89 -0.78 3.70
N ASN A 36 -4.88 0.05 3.37
CA ASN A 36 -5.31 1.14 4.23
C ASN A 36 -6.16 0.60 5.39
N ASP A 37 -5.92 1.08 6.61
CA ASP A 37 -6.81 0.87 7.74
C ASP A 37 -8.15 1.57 7.46
N PRO A 38 -9.29 0.87 7.54
CA PRO A 38 -10.59 1.46 7.22
C PRO A 38 -10.95 2.69 8.06
N GLY A 39 -10.53 2.71 9.34
CA GLY A 39 -10.77 3.85 10.23
C GLY A 39 -9.94 5.07 9.85
N CYS A 40 -8.64 4.87 9.63
CA CYS A 40 -7.75 5.93 9.13
C CYS A 40 -8.21 6.47 7.77
N ALA A 41 -8.58 5.58 6.84
CA ALA A 41 -9.05 5.95 5.51
C ALA A 41 -10.34 6.78 5.55
N GLU A 42 -11.30 6.43 6.43
CA GLU A 42 -12.55 7.20 6.55
C GLU A 42 -12.31 8.58 7.18
N ILE A 43 -11.45 8.69 8.19
CA ILE A 43 -11.04 9.99 8.75
C ILE A 43 -10.44 10.88 7.66
N GLU A 44 -9.51 10.33 6.88
CA GLU A 44 -8.84 11.04 5.80
C GLU A 44 -9.84 11.49 4.72
N ARG A 45 -10.68 10.56 4.26
CA ARG A 45 -11.73 10.82 3.26
C ARG A 45 -12.68 11.92 3.71
N ALA A 46 -13.23 11.84 4.92
CA ALA A 46 -14.15 12.84 5.44
C ALA A 46 -13.48 14.22 5.58
N ALA A 47 -12.21 14.26 5.99
CA ALA A 47 -11.45 15.49 6.11
C ALA A 47 -11.17 16.14 4.75
N TYR A 48 -10.78 15.36 3.75
CA TYR A 48 -10.52 15.87 2.40
C TYR A 48 -11.79 16.37 1.72
N LEU A 49 -12.90 15.64 1.80
CA LEU A 49 -14.18 16.10 1.24
C LEU A 49 -14.65 17.43 1.86
N LYS A 50 -14.42 17.60 3.17
CA LYS A 50 -14.75 18.83 3.88
C LYS A 50 -13.85 20.01 3.49
N THR A 51 -12.54 19.77 3.29
CA THR A 51 -11.56 20.85 3.07
C THR A 51 -11.37 21.20 1.60
N PHE A 52 -11.32 20.20 0.72
CA PHE A 52 -11.02 20.35 -0.71
C PHE A 52 -12.26 20.26 -1.60
N GLY A 53 -13.43 19.96 -1.03
CA GLY A 53 -14.72 19.88 -1.74
C GLY A 53 -15.16 18.44 -1.99
N THR A 54 -16.45 18.26 -2.29
CA THR A 54 -17.10 16.93 -2.39
C THR A 54 -16.56 16.04 -3.51
N ASP A 55 -15.90 16.64 -4.49
CA ASP A 55 -15.40 15.95 -5.68
C ASP A 55 -13.87 15.76 -5.64
N SER A 56 -13.24 16.07 -4.50
CA SER A 56 -11.78 16.04 -4.33
C SER A 56 -11.20 14.64 -4.11
N VAL A 57 -12.03 13.66 -3.76
CA VAL A 57 -11.63 12.28 -3.52
C VAL A 57 -12.33 11.37 -4.50
N ILE A 58 -11.55 10.54 -5.19
CA ILE A 58 -12.02 9.57 -6.17
C ILE A 58 -11.58 8.19 -5.68
N GLU A 59 -12.49 7.21 -5.70
CA GLU A 59 -12.11 5.83 -5.48
C GLU A 59 -11.41 5.26 -6.72
N VAL A 60 -10.30 4.58 -6.49
CA VAL A 60 -9.53 3.92 -7.53
C VAL A 60 -9.50 2.42 -7.26
N GLU A 61 -9.44 1.64 -8.33
CA GLU A 61 -9.21 0.21 -8.21
C GLU A 61 -7.83 -0.06 -7.59
N PRO A 62 -7.66 -1.20 -6.88
CA PRO A 62 -6.36 -1.62 -6.39
C PRO A 62 -5.31 -1.66 -7.51
N LEU A 63 -4.15 -1.05 -7.27
CA LEU A 63 -3.05 -1.01 -8.23
C LEU A 63 -2.09 -2.18 -7.99
N MET A 64 -1.58 -2.77 -9.07
CA MET A 64 -0.58 -3.84 -9.03
C MET A 64 0.87 -3.32 -8.92
N GLY A 65 1.04 -2.03 -8.61
CA GLY A 65 2.34 -1.43 -8.33
C GLY A 65 2.86 -1.84 -6.95
N SER A 66 4.18 -1.90 -6.79
CA SER A 66 4.82 -2.15 -5.50
C SER A 66 5.08 -0.83 -4.77
N GLU A 67 4.67 -0.73 -3.50
CA GLU A 67 4.91 0.44 -2.65
C GLU A 67 5.46 0.00 -1.29
N THR A 68 6.64 0.51 -0.93
CA THR A 68 7.33 0.18 0.32
C THR A 68 6.61 0.70 1.57
N PHE A 69 5.73 1.71 1.44
CA PHE A 69 4.87 2.15 2.53
C PHE A 69 3.97 1.01 3.07
N ALA A 70 3.76 -0.07 2.32
CA ALA A 70 3.10 -1.29 2.81
C ALA A 70 3.77 -1.85 4.09
N LEU A 71 5.08 -1.65 4.27
CA LEU A 71 5.79 -2.06 5.49
C LEU A 71 5.37 -1.21 6.70
N THR A 72 5.22 0.10 6.51
CA THR A 72 4.70 1.01 7.54
C THR A 72 3.24 0.69 7.86
N ALA A 73 2.42 0.50 6.83
CA ALA A 73 1.00 0.15 7.00
C ALA A 73 0.79 -1.22 7.66
N GLY A 74 1.73 -2.15 7.51
CA GLY A 74 1.73 -3.43 8.22
C GLY A 74 2.12 -3.33 9.70
N LEU A 75 2.79 -2.24 10.11
CA LEU A 75 3.17 -1.99 11.51
C LEU A 75 2.11 -1.17 12.25
N TRP A 76 1.56 -0.16 11.59
CA TRP A 76 0.63 0.78 12.21
C TRP A 76 -0.58 1.04 11.30
N PRO A 77 -1.79 1.19 11.88
CA PRO A 77 -2.96 1.66 11.15
C PRO A 77 -2.64 2.94 10.39
N SER A 78 -2.77 2.88 9.07
CA SER A 78 -2.30 3.91 8.15
C SER A 78 -3.30 4.13 7.03
N ALA A 79 -3.26 5.30 6.42
CA ALA A 79 -3.95 5.59 5.17
C ALA A 79 -2.93 6.14 4.16
N PHE A 80 -3.03 5.68 2.92
CA PHE A 80 -2.22 6.09 1.79
C PHE A 80 -3.14 6.47 0.64
N VAL A 81 -2.90 7.64 0.07
CA VAL A 81 -3.65 8.20 -1.05
C VAL A 81 -2.72 8.62 -2.17
N LEU A 82 -3.24 8.60 -3.38
CA LEU A 82 -2.56 9.13 -4.55
C LEU A 82 -3.02 10.57 -4.76
N LEU A 83 -2.07 11.48 -4.93
CA LEU A 83 -2.35 12.87 -5.30
C LEU A 83 -2.53 12.97 -6.82
N GLY A 84 -3.65 13.54 -7.26
CA GLY A 84 -3.83 13.88 -8.67
C GLY A 84 -2.87 14.98 -9.10
N VAL A 85 -1.98 14.69 -10.05
CA VAL A 85 -0.99 15.63 -10.61
C VAL A 85 -1.11 15.80 -12.13
N ARG A 86 -2.11 15.17 -12.73
CA ARG A 86 -2.37 15.20 -14.17
C ARG A 86 -2.97 16.54 -14.60
N ASP A 87 -2.35 17.21 -15.56
CA ASP A 87 -2.90 18.39 -16.23
C ASP A 87 -2.61 18.35 -17.74
N GLU A 88 -3.66 18.32 -18.56
CA GLU A 88 -3.57 18.28 -20.03
C GLU A 88 -2.99 19.56 -20.63
N LYS A 89 -3.24 20.72 -20.01
CA LYS A 89 -2.77 22.02 -20.51
C LYS A 89 -1.28 22.22 -20.22
N LEU A 90 -0.81 21.72 -19.09
CA LEU A 90 0.60 21.72 -18.73
C LEU A 90 1.37 20.58 -19.42
N GLY A 91 0.67 19.55 -19.90
CA GLY A 91 1.27 18.37 -20.53
C GLY A 91 1.77 17.33 -19.53
N THR A 92 1.43 17.45 -18.24
CA THR A 92 1.85 16.56 -17.15
C THR A 92 1.00 15.29 -17.13
N THR A 93 1.04 14.54 -18.23
CA THR A 93 0.13 13.40 -18.49
C THR A 93 0.82 12.04 -18.55
N GLY A 94 2.15 12.03 -18.47
CA GLY A 94 2.96 10.83 -18.46
C GLY A 94 2.73 9.98 -17.21
N GLU A 95 2.76 8.66 -17.37
CA GLU A 95 2.64 7.73 -16.26
C GLU A 95 3.91 7.72 -15.39
N HIS A 96 3.80 7.19 -14.17
CA HIS A 96 4.97 6.90 -13.33
C HIS A 96 5.99 6.04 -14.10
N HIS A 97 7.29 6.32 -13.93
CA HIS A 97 8.41 5.66 -14.63
C HIS A 97 8.52 5.91 -16.14
N ASN A 98 7.76 6.86 -16.69
CA ASN A 98 7.89 7.29 -18.07
C ASN A 98 8.97 8.40 -18.22
N GLU A 99 9.66 8.46 -19.36
CA GLU A 99 10.67 9.52 -19.64
C GLU A 99 10.06 10.92 -19.78
N TYR A 100 8.76 11.00 -20.09
CA TYR A 100 7.96 12.23 -20.13
C TYR A 100 7.15 12.45 -18.84
N PHE A 101 7.46 11.73 -17.76
CA PHE A 101 6.81 11.96 -16.48
C PHE A 101 7.12 13.38 -15.97
N ASP A 102 6.06 14.09 -15.62
CA ASP A 102 6.12 15.41 -15.00
C ASP A 102 4.84 15.63 -14.16
N ILE A 103 4.83 16.67 -13.34
CA ILE A 103 3.75 16.93 -12.38
C ILE A 103 3.24 18.37 -12.48
N ALA A 104 1.94 18.56 -12.21
CA ALA A 104 1.40 19.89 -11.98
C ALA A 104 1.93 20.42 -10.63
N GLU A 105 2.99 21.24 -10.67
CA GLU A 105 3.69 21.72 -9.44
C GLU A 105 2.77 22.50 -8.49
N ASP A 106 1.71 23.10 -9.00
CA ASP A 106 0.72 23.79 -8.16
C ASP A 106 -0.04 22.83 -7.23
N MET A 107 -0.05 21.53 -7.52
CA MET A 107 -0.57 20.48 -6.64
C MET A 107 0.33 20.19 -5.44
N LEU A 108 1.61 20.62 -5.44
CA LEU A 108 2.49 20.44 -4.28
C LEU A 108 1.95 21.16 -3.03
N LYS A 109 1.29 22.32 -3.20
CA LYS A 109 0.65 23.04 -2.09
C LYS A 109 -0.57 22.27 -1.55
N VAL A 110 -1.28 21.55 -2.43
CA VAL A 110 -2.41 20.70 -2.06
C VAL A 110 -1.90 19.47 -1.31
N ALA A 111 -0.80 18.86 -1.75
CA ALA A 111 -0.13 17.77 -1.06
C ALA A 111 0.26 18.15 0.39
N ALA A 112 0.90 19.32 0.55
CA ALA A 112 1.30 19.82 1.87
C ALA A 112 0.07 20.10 2.75
N ALA A 113 -0.97 20.71 2.19
CA ALA A 113 -2.22 20.95 2.90
C ALA A 113 -2.90 19.63 3.31
N ALA A 114 -2.92 18.62 2.43
CA ALA A 114 -3.53 17.32 2.68
C ALA A 114 -2.89 16.63 3.90
N GLY A 115 -1.56 16.61 3.98
CA GLY A 115 -0.87 16.07 5.15
C GLY A 115 -1.24 16.76 6.47
N ILE A 116 -1.36 18.09 6.48
CA ILE A 116 -1.78 18.86 7.67
C ILE A 116 -3.24 18.59 8.01
N VAL A 117 -4.12 18.55 7.00
CA VAL A 117 -5.55 18.28 7.17
C VAL A 117 -5.77 16.91 7.78
N TYR A 118 -5.10 15.88 7.24
CA TYR A 118 -5.20 14.52 7.78
C TYR A 118 -4.65 14.44 9.20
N ALA A 119 -3.45 14.96 9.47
CA ALA A 119 -2.86 14.92 10.81
C ALA A 119 -3.77 15.58 11.86
N LYS A 120 -4.35 16.74 11.52
CA LYS A 120 -5.31 17.44 12.39
C LYS A 120 -6.59 16.62 12.59
N ALA A 121 -7.17 16.10 11.51
CA ALA A 121 -8.41 15.33 11.57
C ALA A 121 -8.25 14.04 12.38
N PHE A 122 -7.14 13.33 12.20
CA PHE A 122 -6.81 12.14 12.98
C PHE A 122 -6.68 12.45 14.48
N PHE A 123 -5.99 13.54 14.82
CA PHE A 123 -5.87 13.99 16.21
C PHE A 123 -7.23 14.36 16.83
N GLU A 124 -8.07 15.10 16.09
CA GLU A 124 -9.39 15.51 16.56
C GLU A 124 -10.40 14.37 16.64
N ALA A 125 -10.27 13.35 15.78
CA ALA A 125 -11.10 12.14 15.84
C ALA A 125 -10.90 11.37 17.14
N GLY A 126 -9.74 11.53 17.79
CA GLY A 126 -9.44 10.89 19.08
C GLY A 126 -9.49 9.37 19.04
N GLN A 127 -9.34 8.78 17.85
CA GLN A 127 -9.43 7.33 17.67
C GLN A 127 -8.22 6.64 18.29
N ASP A 128 -8.45 5.72 19.22
CA ASP A 128 -7.42 4.80 19.67
C ASP A 128 -7.24 3.69 18.64
N VAL A 129 -6.05 3.66 18.05
CA VAL A 129 -5.65 2.67 17.04
C VAL A 129 -4.62 1.68 17.57
N SER A 130 -4.22 1.81 18.84
CA SER A 130 -3.15 1.01 19.45
C SER A 130 -3.44 -0.48 19.40
N ASP A 131 -4.71 -0.88 19.50
CA ASP A 131 -5.15 -2.27 19.41
C ASP A 131 -4.87 -2.92 18.05
N ARG A 132 -4.91 -2.15 16.97
CA ARG A 132 -4.68 -2.62 15.60
C ARG A 132 -3.22 -2.51 15.15
N ALA A 133 -2.36 -1.86 15.93
CA ALA A 133 -0.93 -1.81 15.66
C ALA A 133 -0.26 -3.18 15.90
N TYR A 134 0.80 -3.45 15.14
CA TYR A 134 1.64 -4.61 15.34
C TYR A 134 2.22 -4.59 16.76
N LYS A 135 2.10 -5.71 17.47
CA LYS A 135 2.39 -5.79 18.91
C LYS A 135 3.86 -6.10 19.22
N GLY A 136 4.60 -6.60 18.24
CA GLY A 136 6.02 -6.89 18.38
C GLY A 136 6.89 -5.68 18.07
N THR A 137 8.19 -5.91 18.12
CA THR A 137 9.20 -4.95 17.66
C THR A 137 9.25 -4.92 16.13
N ILE A 138 9.77 -3.81 15.59
CA ILE A 138 10.04 -3.70 14.14
C ILE A 138 10.94 -4.85 13.65
N LYS A 139 11.91 -5.28 14.46
CA LYS A 139 12.80 -6.40 14.12
C LYS A 139 12.01 -7.71 13.95
N GLU A 140 11.14 -8.03 14.91
CA GLU A 140 10.29 -9.21 14.86
C GLU A 140 9.36 -9.17 13.65
N PHE A 141 8.82 -7.99 13.31
CA PHE A 141 8.02 -7.82 12.09
C PHE A 141 8.80 -8.22 10.83
N TYR A 142 10.03 -7.71 10.66
CA TYR A 142 10.86 -8.08 9.51
C TYR A 142 11.31 -9.55 9.51
N GLU A 143 11.54 -10.14 10.68
CA GLU A 143 11.83 -11.58 10.80
C GLU A 143 10.63 -12.43 10.37
N VAL A 144 9.41 -12.03 10.74
CA VAL A 144 8.16 -12.70 10.31
C VAL A 144 7.99 -12.60 8.79
N LEU A 145 8.25 -11.44 8.19
CA LEU A 145 8.19 -11.26 6.73
C LEU A 145 9.24 -12.11 6.00
N GLY A 146 10.47 -12.16 6.53
CA GLY A 146 11.57 -12.91 5.95
C GLY A 146 11.44 -14.43 6.06
N THR A 147 10.67 -14.93 7.02
CA THR A 147 10.61 -16.39 7.34
C THR A 147 9.47 -17.15 6.68
N GLY A 148 8.60 -16.52 5.87
CA GLY A 148 7.49 -17.27 5.27
C GLY A 148 6.16 -17.18 6.03
N GLN A 149 6.16 -16.70 7.27
CA GLN A 149 5.01 -16.64 8.17
C GLN A 149 4.24 -15.32 8.04
N ALA A 150 3.87 -14.91 6.82
CA ALA A 150 2.95 -13.79 6.64
C ALA A 150 1.52 -14.22 7.00
N ALA A 151 1.24 -14.43 8.29
CA ALA A 151 -0.10 -14.52 8.87
C ALA A 151 -0.55 -13.15 9.41
N VAL A 152 -0.06 -12.06 8.81
CA VAL A 152 -0.29 -10.68 9.28
C VAL A 152 -1.59 -10.08 8.73
N PHE A 153 -2.33 -10.81 7.88
CA PHE A 153 -3.56 -10.34 7.24
C PHE A 153 -4.72 -11.33 7.38
N ALA A 154 -5.08 -11.68 8.62
CA ALA A 154 -6.34 -12.33 8.94
C ALA A 154 -7.23 -11.39 9.75
#